data_AF-A0A534TFU7-F1
#
_entry.id   AF-A0A534TFU7-F1
#
_cell.length_a   1.000
_cell.length_b   1.000
_cell.length_c   1.000
_cell.angle_alpha   90.00
_cell.angle_beta   90.00
_cell.angle_gamma   90.00
#
_symmetry.space_group_name_H-M   'P 1'
#
loop_
_entity.id
_entity.type
_entity.pdbx_description
1 polymer ?
#
loop_
_entity_poly.entity_id
_entity_poly.type
_entity_poly.pdbx_seq_one_letter_code
_entity_poly.pdbx_strand_id
1 'polypeptide(L)'
;MTGTLSPEGGTGESTFPITAAIFTGISVEKACPTCSGATLESTGTCSGGARDGMPCTVHGTTLRFGNMSFDCPASPSANIGNLPVPYDLTTGTRSIEAGPTCTGAGAGTCWCQGQAQRNACNDGVCTVGADQEGICNGGPVDQICAIETFRSCTTNSDCPASGDSCSMKTRECFGPTDASGMPNGAITRTGTPSQATPLQVGAFCLGATSSPAVNMAGGFPGPGAIRLPTIVCIAEHCPSSPPTSGSGPRASQLHVSPPLPSVGVGG
;
A
#
# COMPACT_ATOMS: atom_id res chain seq x y z
N MET A 1 19.52 -5.76 -6.57
CA MET A 1 19.29 -4.32 -6.30
C MET A 1 20.41 -3.56 -6.97
N THR A 2 20.07 -2.53 -7.73
CA THR A 2 21.01 -1.64 -8.43
C THR A 2 20.53 -0.21 -8.23
N GLY A 3 21.43 0.76 -8.27
CA GLY A 3 21.05 2.16 -8.16
C GLY A 3 22.22 3.08 -8.42
N THR A 4 21.91 4.35 -8.65
CA THR A 4 22.87 5.44 -8.79
C THR A 4 22.55 6.51 -7.76
N LEU A 5 23.58 7.12 -7.16
CA LEU A 5 23.43 8.35 -6.39
C LEU A 5 24.44 9.38 -6.88
N SER A 6 24.02 10.64 -6.99
CA SER A 6 24.92 11.79 -7.08
C SER A 6 25.01 12.41 -5.69
N PRO A 7 26.15 12.26 -4.99
CA PRO A 7 26.33 12.79 -3.65
C PRO A 7 26.26 14.32 -3.62
N GLU A 8 26.61 15.01 -4.70
CA GLU A 8 26.65 16.47 -4.75
C GLU A 8 25.24 17.10 -4.68
N GLY A 9 24.26 16.45 -5.31
CA GLY A 9 22.87 16.92 -5.37
C GLY A 9 21.87 16.10 -4.56
N GLY A 10 22.29 14.95 -4.02
CA GLY A 10 21.39 13.99 -3.39
C GLY A 10 20.36 13.40 -4.35
N THR A 11 20.64 13.42 -5.66
CA THR A 11 19.80 12.74 -6.64
C THR A 11 20.11 11.26 -6.65
N GLY A 12 19.12 10.42 -6.90
CA GLY A 12 19.36 9.00 -7.04
C GLY A 12 18.21 8.24 -7.68
N GLU A 13 18.57 7.10 -8.23
CA GLU A 13 17.66 6.10 -8.76
C GLU A 13 17.98 4.76 -8.11
N SER A 14 16.94 4.00 -7.76
CA SER A 14 17.09 2.67 -7.15
C SER A 14 16.12 1.71 -7.79
N THR A 15 16.64 0.57 -8.23
CA THR A 15 15.83 -0.54 -8.73
C THR A 15 16.02 -1.76 -7.85
N PHE A 16 14.94 -2.22 -7.22
CA PHE A 16 14.93 -3.49 -6.49
C PHE A 16 13.59 -4.20 -6.71
N PRO A 17 13.51 -5.13 -7.67
CA PRO A 17 12.28 -5.87 -7.87
C PRO A 17 12.02 -6.75 -6.65
N ILE A 18 10.84 -6.62 -6.07
CA ILE A 18 10.35 -7.57 -5.08
C ILE A 18 9.17 -8.34 -5.65
N THR A 19 8.92 -9.51 -5.09
CA THR A 19 7.66 -10.24 -5.32
C THR A 19 6.86 -10.21 -4.04
N ALA A 20 5.70 -9.57 -4.07
CA ALA A 20 4.73 -9.61 -2.99
C ALA A 20 3.87 -10.87 -3.15
N ALA A 21 4.04 -11.84 -2.25
CA ALA A 21 3.14 -12.98 -2.16
C ALA A 21 1.90 -12.57 -1.35
N ILE A 22 0.72 -12.70 -1.96
CA ILE A 22 -0.55 -12.28 -1.39
C ILE A 22 -1.30 -13.51 -0.91
N PHE A 23 -1.76 -13.48 0.34
CA PHE A 23 -2.49 -14.59 0.94
C PHE A 23 -3.85 -14.12 1.45
N THR A 24 -4.86 -14.98 1.41
CA THR A 24 -6.21 -14.68 1.96
C THR A 24 -6.25 -14.59 3.49
N GLY A 25 -5.12 -14.84 4.16
CA GLY A 25 -5.00 -14.89 5.61
C GLY A 25 -5.67 -16.10 6.26
N ILE A 26 -5.65 -16.15 7.59
CA ILE A 26 -6.25 -17.23 8.39
C ILE A 26 -7.69 -16.84 8.78
N SER A 27 -7.87 -15.60 9.22
CA SER A 27 -9.18 -14.97 9.49
C SER A 27 -9.08 -13.45 9.36
N VAL A 28 -10.21 -12.75 9.44
CA VAL A 28 -10.27 -11.27 9.42
C VAL A 28 -9.48 -10.64 10.57
N GLU A 29 -9.41 -11.32 11.72
CA GLU A 29 -8.68 -10.88 12.91
C GLU A 29 -7.22 -11.37 12.92
N LYS A 30 -6.89 -12.28 12.00
CA LYS A 30 -5.58 -12.92 11.91
C LYS A 30 -5.17 -13.09 10.45
N ALA A 31 -4.79 -11.96 9.85
CA ALA A 31 -4.34 -11.92 8.46
C ALA A 31 -3.04 -12.71 8.25
N CYS A 32 -2.16 -12.74 9.25
CA CYS A 32 -0.86 -13.42 9.16
C CYS A 32 -0.67 -14.41 10.32
N PRO A 33 0.10 -15.49 10.13
CA PRO A 33 0.59 -16.30 11.23
C PRO A 33 1.44 -15.47 12.21
N THR A 34 1.40 -15.84 13.48
CA THR A 34 2.13 -15.15 14.55
C THR A 34 2.99 -16.12 15.34
N CYS A 35 3.99 -15.61 16.06
CA CYS A 35 4.81 -16.39 16.98
C CYS A 35 4.36 -16.12 18.43
N SER A 36 3.53 -16.98 18.98
CA SER A 36 2.91 -16.80 20.29
C SER A 36 3.78 -17.31 21.44
N GLY A 37 3.49 -16.83 22.66
CA GLY A 37 4.14 -17.32 23.90
C GLY A 37 5.57 -16.85 24.14
N ALA A 38 6.06 -15.86 23.39
CA ALA A 38 7.43 -15.37 23.49
C ALA A 38 7.52 -13.84 23.39
N THR A 39 8.64 -13.28 23.83
CA THR A 39 9.02 -11.88 23.56
C THR A 39 9.98 -11.80 22.38
N LEU A 40 10.32 -10.59 21.94
CA LEU A 40 11.32 -10.34 20.91
C LEU A 40 12.60 -11.17 21.17
N GLU A 41 13.14 -11.77 20.11
CA GLU A 41 14.34 -12.63 20.12
C GLU A 41 14.23 -13.92 20.95
N SER A 42 13.05 -14.26 21.47
CA SER A 42 12.82 -15.49 22.24
C SER A 42 12.08 -16.55 21.42
N THR A 43 12.23 -17.82 21.85
CA THR A 43 11.54 -18.95 21.22
C THR A 43 10.09 -19.01 21.68
N GLY A 44 9.17 -19.04 20.72
CA GLY A 44 7.74 -19.27 20.92
C GLY A 44 7.21 -20.37 20.01
N THR A 45 5.92 -20.36 19.77
CA THR A 45 5.22 -21.33 18.92
C THR A 45 4.46 -20.63 17.82
N CYS A 46 4.57 -21.14 16.59
CA CYS A 46 3.77 -20.62 15.49
C CYS A 46 2.29 -20.86 15.76
N SER A 47 1.51 -19.80 15.55
CA SER A 47 0.06 -19.83 15.58
C SER A 47 -0.45 -19.55 14.18
N GLY A 48 -0.91 -20.59 13.50
CA GLY A 48 -1.36 -20.62 12.11
C GLY A 48 -0.24 -20.81 11.08
N GLY A 49 -0.63 -20.82 9.80
CA GLY A 49 0.30 -20.99 8.69
C GLY A 49 0.74 -22.45 8.47
N ALA A 50 1.77 -22.64 7.65
CA ALA A 50 2.24 -23.98 7.26
C ALA A 50 2.98 -24.71 8.40
N ARG A 51 3.39 -23.97 9.43
CA ARG A 51 4.17 -24.48 10.57
C ARG A 51 3.41 -24.31 11.88
N ASP A 52 2.08 -24.31 11.85
CA ASP A 52 1.25 -24.19 13.06
C ASP A 52 1.67 -25.23 14.13
N GLY A 53 1.86 -24.76 15.37
CA GLY A 53 2.34 -25.59 16.48
C GLY A 53 3.85 -25.85 16.53
N MET A 54 4.63 -25.44 15.52
CA MET A 54 6.09 -25.61 15.50
C MET A 54 6.82 -24.47 16.23
N PRO A 55 8.07 -24.69 16.70
CA PRO A 55 8.89 -23.63 17.27
C PRO A 55 9.18 -22.48 16.28
N CYS A 56 9.24 -21.26 16.80
CA CYS A 56 9.60 -20.04 16.07
C CYS A 56 10.40 -19.08 16.94
N THR A 57 11.13 -18.15 16.32
CA THR A 57 11.76 -17.00 16.99
C THR A 57 10.99 -15.72 16.66
N VAL A 58 10.68 -14.89 17.67
CA VAL A 58 10.04 -13.59 17.43
C VAL A 58 11.07 -12.62 16.83
N HIS A 59 10.85 -12.20 15.59
CA HIS A 59 11.73 -11.27 14.87
C HIS A 59 11.24 -9.82 14.92
N GLY A 60 9.98 -9.62 15.30
CA GLY A 60 9.41 -8.30 15.46
C GLY A 60 8.08 -8.39 16.20
N THR A 61 7.75 -7.31 16.90
CA THR A 61 6.44 -7.16 17.54
C THR A 61 5.81 -5.89 17.00
N THR A 62 4.60 -6.02 16.48
CA THR A 62 3.78 -4.87 16.11
C THR A 62 2.62 -4.77 17.09
N LEU A 63 2.22 -3.54 17.42
CA LEU A 63 1.04 -3.30 18.25
C LEU A 63 -0.23 -3.95 17.67
N ARG A 64 -0.26 -4.16 16.36
CA ARG A 64 -1.46 -4.55 15.61
C ARG A 64 -1.54 -6.03 15.23
N PHE A 65 -0.43 -6.62 14.80
CA PHE A 65 -0.37 -8.03 14.37
C PHE A 65 0.33 -8.92 15.41
N GLY A 66 0.77 -8.33 16.52
CA GLY A 66 1.50 -9.02 17.57
C GLY A 66 2.89 -9.43 17.11
N ASN A 67 3.37 -10.54 17.65
CA ASN A 67 4.69 -11.10 17.37
C ASN A 67 4.73 -11.78 16.01
N MET A 68 5.62 -11.31 15.16
CA MET A 68 5.86 -11.81 13.81
C MET A 68 7.15 -12.60 13.76
N SER A 69 7.19 -13.62 12.88
CA SER A 69 8.36 -14.47 12.69
C SER A 69 8.46 -14.95 11.25
N PHE A 70 9.69 -15.00 10.73
CA PHE A 70 9.99 -15.66 9.46
C PHE A 70 9.84 -17.19 9.53
N ASP A 71 9.83 -17.76 10.74
CA ASP A 71 9.63 -19.21 10.96
C ASP A 71 8.17 -19.64 10.85
N CYS A 72 7.23 -18.69 10.84
CA CYS A 72 5.80 -18.93 10.71
C CYS A 72 5.26 -18.46 9.35
N PRO A 73 5.61 -19.15 8.23
CA PRO A 73 5.14 -18.76 6.92
C PRO A 73 3.63 -19.01 6.80
N ALA A 74 2.96 -18.17 5.99
CA ALA A 74 1.58 -18.39 5.61
C ALA A 74 1.40 -19.74 4.89
N SER A 75 0.18 -20.30 4.90
CA SER A 75 -0.08 -21.54 4.18
C SER A 75 0.06 -21.34 2.67
N PRO A 76 0.85 -22.15 1.94
CA PRO A 76 0.97 -22.05 0.49
C PRO A 76 -0.38 -22.20 -0.24
N SER A 77 -1.31 -22.97 0.31
CA SER A 77 -2.66 -23.14 -0.25
C SER A 77 -3.52 -21.87 -0.18
N ALA A 78 -3.16 -20.91 0.68
CA ALA A 78 -3.84 -19.62 0.81
C ALA A 78 -3.22 -18.55 -0.11
N ASN A 79 -2.16 -18.89 -0.86
CA ASN A 79 -1.53 -17.96 -1.80
C ASN A 79 -2.44 -17.71 -3.00
N ILE A 80 -2.81 -16.46 -3.19
CA ILE A 80 -3.65 -16.00 -4.30
C ILE A 80 -2.87 -15.18 -5.33
N GLY A 81 -1.56 -15.01 -5.18
CA GLY A 81 -0.78 -14.37 -6.24
C GLY A 81 0.61 -13.96 -5.77
N ASN A 82 1.54 -14.03 -6.71
CA ASN A 82 2.89 -13.51 -6.55
C ASN A 82 3.00 -12.30 -7.47
N LEU A 83 2.79 -11.11 -6.92
CA LEU A 83 2.78 -9.86 -7.68
C LEU A 83 4.19 -9.29 -7.75
N PRO A 84 4.78 -9.16 -8.95
CA PRO A 84 6.00 -8.38 -9.12
C PRO A 84 5.71 -6.92 -8.79
N VAL A 85 6.44 -6.35 -7.85
CA VAL A 85 6.41 -4.92 -7.55
C VAL A 85 7.71 -4.33 -8.09
N PRO A 86 7.66 -3.65 -9.26
CA PRO A 86 8.83 -3.03 -9.83
C PRO A 86 9.09 -1.73 -9.07
N TYR A 87 9.82 -1.81 -7.96
CA TYR A 87 10.34 -0.62 -7.32
C TYR A 87 11.44 -0.04 -8.18
N ASP A 88 11.03 0.81 -9.11
CA ASP A 88 11.87 1.74 -9.85
C ASP A 88 11.71 3.12 -9.23
N LEU A 89 12.54 3.38 -8.23
CA LEU A 89 12.46 4.57 -7.40
C LEU A 89 13.40 5.64 -7.91
N THR A 90 13.01 6.89 -7.72
CA THR A 90 13.85 8.06 -8.02
C THR A 90 13.59 9.17 -7.02
N THR A 91 14.57 10.04 -6.81
CA THR A 91 14.37 11.33 -6.14
C THR A 91 13.77 12.39 -7.08
N GLY A 92 13.66 12.11 -8.37
CA GLY A 92 13.00 12.95 -9.37
C GLY A 92 11.51 12.66 -9.50
N THR A 93 10.99 12.72 -10.73
CA THR A 93 9.58 12.45 -11.03
C THR A 93 9.40 11.09 -11.70
N ARG A 94 8.39 10.32 -11.25
CA ARG A 94 7.85 9.14 -11.94
C ARG A 94 6.39 9.39 -12.28
N SER A 95 6.02 9.02 -13.50
CA SER A 95 4.66 9.17 -13.98
C SER A 95 4.17 7.93 -14.72
N ILE A 96 2.87 7.63 -14.56
CA ILE A 96 2.15 6.67 -15.39
C ILE A 96 1.15 7.46 -16.22
N GLU A 97 1.29 7.39 -17.54
CA GLU A 97 0.37 8.01 -18.48
C GLU A 97 -0.89 7.16 -18.66
N ALA A 98 -2.03 7.81 -18.85
CA ALA A 98 -3.24 7.11 -19.28
C ALA A 98 -3.09 6.69 -20.75
N GLY A 99 -3.57 5.49 -21.10
CA GLY A 99 -3.47 5.00 -22.47
C GLY A 99 -4.28 3.74 -22.73
N PRO A 100 -4.03 2.64 -21.99
CA PRO A 100 -4.76 1.39 -22.18
C PRO A 100 -6.29 1.57 -22.04
N THR A 101 -7.06 0.81 -22.80
CA THR A 101 -8.51 0.77 -22.60
C THR A 101 -8.85 -0.01 -21.33
N CYS A 102 -9.74 0.52 -20.50
CA CYS A 102 -10.23 -0.20 -19.32
C CYS A 102 -11.01 -1.46 -19.74
N THR A 103 -10.93 -2.53 -18.94
CA THR A 103 -11.56 -3.82 -19.26
C THR A 103 -13.01 -3.97 -18.77
N GLY A 104 -13.46 -3.08 -17.88
CA GLY A 104 -14.82 -3.06 -17.34
C GLY A 104 -15.84 -2.30 -18.19
N ALA A 105 -17.09 -2.26 -17.72
CA ALA A 105 -18.17 -1.54 -18.39
C ALA A 105 -17.93 -0.02 -18.40
N GLY A 106 -18.31 0.66 -19.50
CA GLY A 106 -18.10 2.11 -19.67
C GLY A 106 -16.69 2.49 -20.14
N ALA A 107 -16.09 1.65 -21.00
CA ALA A 107 -14.68 1.69 -21.37
C ALA A 107 -14.21 3.06 -21.88
N GLY A 108 -13.33 3.68 -21.09
CA GLY A 108 -12.47 4.80 -21.48
C GLY A 108 -11.00 4.39 -21.34
N THR A 109 -10.11 5.36 -21.22
CA THR A 109 -8.68 5.10 -20.98
C THR A 109 -8.40 4.88 -19.50
N CYS A 110 -7.48 3.99 -19.18
CA CYS A 110 -6.97 3.67 -17.85
C CYS A 110 -5.45 3.90 -17.84
N TRP A 111 -4.81 3.84 -16.68
CA TRP A 111 -3.34 3.99 -16.56
C TRP A 111 -2.61 2.65 -16.71
N CYS A 112 -3.23 1.56 -16.28
CA CYS A 112 -2.61 0.24 -16.28
C CYS A 112 -3.29 -0.73 -17.25
N GLN A 113 -2.49 -1.61 -17.84
CA GLN A 113 -2.99 -2.70 -18.67
C GLN A 113 -3.84 -3.67 -17.85
N GLY A 114 -4.99 -4.07 -18.39
CA GLY A 114 -5.92 -4.98 -17.72
C GLY A 114 -6.75 -4.35 -16.60
N GLN A 115 -6.57 -3.05 -16.32
CA GLN A 115 -7.32 -2.34 -15.29
C GLN A 115 -8.82 -2.30 -15.63
N ALA A 116 -9.65 -2.73 -14.69
CA ALA A 116 -11.10 -2.82 -14.89
C ALA A 116 -11.76 -1.44 -15.01
N GLN A 117 -11.34 -0.49 -14.18
CA GLN A 117 -11.89 0.86 -14.13
C GLN A 117 -10.85 1.85 -13.58
N ARG A 118 -10.99 3.13 -13.92
CA ARG A 118 -10.07 4.21 -13.54
C ARG A 118 -10.03 4.43 -12.03
N ASN A 119 -11.06 5.10 -11.53
CA ASN A 119 -11.26 5.52 -10.15
C ASN A 119 -12.71 5.16 -9.76
N ALA A 120 -12.94 4.89 -8.47
CA ALA A 120 -14.25 4.53 -7.95
C ALA A 120 -14.94 5.69 -7.22
N CYS A 121 -14.70 6.93 -7.67
CA CYS A 121 -15.38 8.11 -7.16
C CYS A 121 -16.83 8.13 -7.67
N ASN A 122 -17.80 8.47 -6.82
CA ASN A 122 -19.23 8.48 -7.14
C ASN A 122 -19.56 9.47 -8.27
N ASP A 123 -18.88 10.60 -8.31
CA ASP A 123 -18.97 11.62 -9.36
C ASP A 123 -17.97 11.39 -10.51
N GLY A 124 -17.17 10.32 -10.43
CA GLY A 124 -16.07 10.03 -11.35
C GLY A 124 -14.84 10.91 -11.18
N VAL A 125 -14.86 11.93 -10.31
CA VAL A 125 -13.80 12.94 -10.20
C VAL A 125 -12.81 12.60 -9.09
N CYS A 126 -11.57 12.35 -9.49
CA CYS A 126 -10.44 12.23 -8.60
C CYS A 126 -9.68 13.55 -8.58
N THR A 127 -9.74 14.24 -7.44
CA THR A 127 -9.02 15.50 -7.24
C THR A 127 -7.65 15.20 -6.63
N VAL A 128 -6.58 15.52 -7.35
CA VAL A 128 -5.20 15.32 -6.88
C VAL A 128 -4.71 16.59 -6.18
N GLY A 129 -4.28 16.44 -4.93
CA GLY A 129 -3.74 17.52 -4.11
C GLY A 129 -2.28 17.88 -4.44
N ALA A 130 -1.76 18.89 -3.75
CA ALA A 130 -0.35 19.30 -3.88
C ALA A 130 0.64 18.22 -3.40
N ASP A 131 0.19 17.36 -2.49
CA ASP A 131 0.89 16.15 -2.05
C ASP A 131 0.80 15.00 -3.06
N GLN A 132 0.17 15.23 -4.22
CA GLN A 132 0.00 14.27 -5.32
C GLN A 132 -0.84 13.04 -4.94
N GLU A 133 -1.51 13.06 -3.79
CA GLU A 133 -2.51 12.06 -3.43
C GLU A 133 -3.88 12.50 -3.94
N GLY A 134 -4.70 11.52 -4.35
CA GLY A 134 -6.02 11.78 -4.92
C GLY A 134 -7.13 11.47 -3.91
N ILE A 135 -8.17 12.29 -3.89
CA ILE A 135 -9.38 12.06 -3.12
C ILE A 135 -10.64 12.19 -3.97
N CYS A 136 -11.62 11.34 -3.68
CA CYS A 136 -12.94 11.37 -4.29
C CYS A 136 -13.86 12.36 -3.55
N ASN A 137 -13.76 13.66 -3.82
CA ASN A 137 -14.53 14.69 -3.10
C ASN A 137 -16.06 14.48 -3.15
N GLY A 138 -16.61 13.93 -4.24
CA GLY A 138 -18.02 13.54 -4.36
C GLY A 138 -18.38 12.20 -3.68
N GLY A 139 -17.46 11.61 -2.93
CA GLY A 139 -17.58 10.29 -2.35
C GLY A 139 -17.15 9.16 -3.30
N PRO A 140 -17.23 7.89 -2.88
CA PRO A 140 -17.82 7.43 -1.63
C PRO A 140 -16.97 7.79 -0.41
N VAL A 141 -17.59 7.72 0.77
CA VAL A 141 -16.87 7.75 2.05
C VAL A 141 -16.74 6.33 2.57
N ASP A 142 -15.54 5.96 2.97
CA ASP A 142 -15.24 4.71 3.64
C ASP A 142 -15.43 4.89 5.15
N GLN A 143 -16.18 3.99 5.77
CA GLN A 143 -16.26 3.90 7.23
C GLN A 143 -15.20 2.92 7.71
N ILE A 144 -14.14 3.47 8.31
CA ILE A 144 -13.00 2.69 8.81
C ILE A 144 -12.61 3.16 10.21
N CYS A 145 -11.97 2.27 10.96
CA CYS A 145 -11.48 2.62 12.29
C CYS A 145 -10.37 3.68 12.22
N ALA A 146 -10.39 4.62 13.17
CA ALA A 146 -9.47 5.76 13.20
C ALA A 146 -8.01 5.34 13.45
N ILE A 147 -7.80 4.32 14.29
CA ILE A 147 -6.49 3.74 14.59
C ILE A 147 -6.25 2.53 13.69
N GLU A 148 -7.17 1.57 13.66
CA GLU A 148 -7.06 0.38 12.82
C GLU A 148 -7.56 0.64 11.38
N THR A 149 -6.91 1.54 10.64
CA THR A 149 -7.42 2.10 9.36
C THR A 149 -7.66 1.12 8.21
N PHE A 150 -7.25 -0.14 8.35
CA PHE A 150 -7.56 -1.21 7.40
C PHE A 150 -8.87 -1.94 7.70
N ARG A 151 -9.47 -1.68 8.85
CA ARG A 151 -10.71 -2.29 9.30
C ARG A 151 -11.87 -1.39 8.95
N SER A 152 -12.81 -1.91 8.16
CA SER A 152 -14.12 -1.29 7.97
C SER A 152 -14.95 -1.40 9.25
N CYS A 153 -15.74 -0.38 9.54
CA CYS A 153 -16.59 -0.32 10.72
C CYS A 153 -17.96 0.27 10.35
N THR A 154 -18.98 -0.06 11.13
CA THR A 154 -20.28 0.63 11.10
C THR A 154 -20.48 1.45 12.38
N THR A 155 -19.88 1.00 13.48
CA THR A 155 -19.98 1.58 14.82
C THR A 155 -18.64 1.56 15.54
N ASN A 156 -18.49 2.34 16.62
CA ASN A 156 -17.26 2.35 17.41
C ASN A 156 -16.92 0.98 18.03
N SER A 157 -17.92 0.12 18.29
CA SER A 157 -17.69 -1.24 18.81
C SER A 157 -16.98 -2.17 17.84
N ASP A 158 -16.97 -1.83 16.54
CA ASP A 158 -16.24 -2.60 15.54
C ASP A 158 -14.72 -2.34 15.59
N CYS A 159 -14.28 -1.34 16.36
CA CYS A 159 -12.90 -0.90 16.48
C CYS A 159 -12.30 -1.32 17.83
N PRO A 160 -11.65 -2.50 17.91
CA PRO A 160 -11.23 -3.10 19.19
C PRO A 160 -10.00 -2.44 19.82
N ALA A 161 -9.26 -1.61 19.09
CA ALA A 161 -8.13 -0.89 19.66
C ALA A 161 -8.60 0.10 20.73
N SER A 162 -7.88 0.16 21.85
CA SER A 162 -8.23 1.05 22.97
C SER A 162 -8.22 2.51 22.51
N GLY A 163 -9.34 3.20 22.70
CA GLY A 163 -9.52 4.60 22.28
C GLY A 163 -9.79 4.77 20.78
N ASP A 164 -10.02 3.68 20.05
CA ASP A 164 -10.38 3.74 18.64
C ASP A 164 -11.87 4.13 18.45
N SER A 165 -12.19 4.63 17.27
CA SER A 165 -13.54 5.03 16.90
C SER A 165 -13.78 4.84 15.40
N CYS A 166 -15.03 4.61 15.06
CA CYS A 166 -15.43 4.48 13.66
C CYS A 166 -15.54 5.86 13.04
N SER A 167 -14.74 6.11 12.00
CA SER A 167 -14.65 7.40 11.34
C SER A 167 -14.98 7.28 9.86
N MET A 168 -15.66 8.29 9.31
CA MET A 168 -15.86 8.42 7.87
C MET A 168 -14.62 9.09 7.27
N LYS A 169 -14.02 8.47 6.27
CA LYS A 169 -12.97 9.08 5.44
C LYS A 169 -13.41 9.09 3.98
N THR A 170 -13.18 10.20 3.31
CA THR A 170 -13.32 10.26 1.85
C THR A 170 -12.39 9.25 1.21
N ARG A 171 -12.89 8.49 0.23
CA ARG A 171 -12.10 7.47 -0.46
C ARG A 171 -10.93 8.10 -1.22
N GLU A 172 -9.79 7.44 -1.13
CA GLU A 172 -8.59 7.77 -1.90
C GLU A 172 -8.68 7.23 -3.34
N CYS A 173 -8.12 7.96 -4.29
CA CYS A 173 -8.09 7.62 -5.71
C CYS A 173 -6.73 7.92 -6.34
N PHE A 174 -6.48 7.35 -7.52
CA PHE A 174 -5.22 7.53 -8.25
C PHE A 174 -5.42 8.31 -9.54
N GLY A 175 -4.59 9.33 -9.73
CA GLY A 175 -4.54 10.08 -10.99
C GLY A 175 -5.72 11.02 -11.20
N PRO A 176 -5.48 12.19 -11.80
CA PRO A 176 -6.54 13.17 -11.95
C PRO A 176 -7.53 12.75 -13.03
N THR A 177 -8.82 12.96 -12.77
CA THR A 177 -9.90 12.78 -13.75
C THR A 177 -10.73 14.03 -13.91
N ASP A 178 -11.35 14.20 -15.08
CA ASP A 178 -12.29 15.28 -15.35
C ASP A 178 -13.72 14.96 -14.86
N ALA A 179 -14.65 15.88 -15.09
CA ALA A 179 -16.07 15.74 -14.71
C ALA A 179 -16.81 14.59 -15.43
N SER A 180 -16.25 14.04 -16.52
CA SER A 180 -16.76 12.83 -17.17
C SER A 180 -16.14 11.55 -16.59
N GLY A 181 -15.27 11.72 -15.60
CA GLY A 181 -14.47 10.68 -14.99
C GLY A 181 -13.33 10.18 -15.86
N MET A 182 -13.00 10.85 -16.95
CA MET A 182 -11.91 10.46 -17.85
C MET A 182 -10.56 10.97 -17.33
N PRO A 183 -9.44 10.24 -17.56
CA PRO A 183 -8.12 10.71 -17.15
C PRO A 183 -7.80 12.00 -17.88
N ASN A 184 -7.42 13.04 -17.13
CA ASN A 184 -6.99 14.33 -17.69
C ASN A 184 -5.52 14.64 -17.37
N GLY A 185 -4.79 13.64 -16.88
CA GLY A 185 -3.36 13.73 -16.60
C GLY A 185 -2.76 12.40 -16.13
N ALA A 186 -1.45 12.42 -15.97
CA ALA A 186 -0.68 11.28 -15.48
C ALA A 186 -0.82 11.08 -13.97
N ILE A 187 -0.70 9.84 -13.51
CA ILE A 187 -0.40 9.56 -12.10
C ILE A 187 1.05 9.95 -11.89
N THR A 188 1.30 11.04 -11.16
CA THR A 188 2.65 11.59 -10.95
C THR A 188 3.05 11.43 -9.49
N ARG A 189 4.31 11.03 -9.27
CA ARG A 189 4.98 11.09 -7.98
C ARG A 189 6.32 11.82 -8.16
N THR A 190 6.54 12.82 -7.32
CA THR A 190 7.79 13.61 -7.29
C THR A 190 8.45 13.44 -5.94
N GLY A 191 9.69 12.94 -5.98
CA GLY A 191 10.59 12.85 -4.85
C GLY A 191 11.29 14.17 -4.58
N THR A 192 12.24 14.13 -3.64
CA THR A 192 13.04 15.28 -3.28
C THR A 192 14.49 14.86 -3.17
N PRO A 193 15.38 15.35 -4.05
CA PRO A 193 16.82 15.17 -3.89
C PRO A 193 17.29 15.82 -2.57
N SER A 194 18.12 15.12 -1.82
CA SER A 194 18.71 15.66 -0.59
C SER A 194 19.95 14.83 -0.23
N GLN A 195 20.99 15.51 0.26
CA GLN A 195 22.24 14.86 0.67
C GLN A 195 22.14 14.13 2.02
N ALA A 196 21.03 14.29 2.75
CA ALA A 196 20.83 13.69 4.08
C ALA A 196 19.49 12.97 4.22
N THR A 197 18.43 13.52 3.60
CA THR A 197 17.06 13.03 3.72
C THR A 197 16.35 12.92 2.36
N PRO A 198 16.91 12.17 1.39
CA PRO A 198 16.27 12.02 0.09
C PRO A 198 14.92 11.32 0.22
N LEU A 199 13.91 11.87 -0.46
CA LEU A 199 12.62 11.23 -0.64
C LEU A 199 12.63 10.56 -2.01
N GLN A 200 12.66 9.23 -2.02
CA GLN A 200 12.51 8.45 -3.22
C GLN A 200 11.04 8.11 -3.45
N VAL A 201 10.61 8.14 -4.70
CA VAL A 201 9.23 7.83 -5.09
C VAL A 201 9.19 6.85 -6.25
N GLY A 202 8.09 6.11 -6.33
CA GLY A 202 7.78 5.25 -7.46
C GLY A 202 6.29 5.27 -7.78
N ALA A 203 5.97 5.06 -9.05
CA ALA A 203 4.62 4.80 -9.53
C ALA A 203 4.70 3.62 -10.51
N PHE A 204 3.85 2.62 -10.35
CA PHE A 204 3.89 1.39 -11.13
C PHE A 204 2.51 0.77 -11.29
N CYS A 205 2.39 -0.18 -12.21
CA CYS A 205 1.20 -1.00 -12.37
C CYS A 205 1.40 -2.36 -11.69
N LEU A 206 0.46 -2.75 -10.84
CA LEU A 206 0.39 -4.07 -10.23
C LEU A 206 -0.54 -4.97 -11.04
N GLY A 207 -0.14 -6.23 -11.19
CA GLY A 207 -0.95 -7.26 -11.84
C GLY A 207 -2.13 -7.74 -10.98
N ALA A 208 -2.96 -8.60 -11.55
CA ALA A 208 -4.06 -9.27 -10.85
C ALA A 208 -3.57 -10.43 -9.97
N THR A 209 -4.29 -10.66 -8.86
CA THR A 209 -4.27 -11.93 -8.12
C THR A 209 -5.19 -12.95 -8.79
N SER A 210 -5.17 -14.20 -8.34
CA SER A 210 -6.12 -15.24 -8.74
C SER A 210 -7.51 -15.08 -8.10
N SER A 211 -7.68 -14.17 -7.13
CA SER A 211 -8.95 -13.92 -6.45
C SER A 211 -9.67 -12.70 -7.06
N PRO A 212 -10.81 -12.90 -7.76
CA PRO A 212 -11.59 -11.78 -8.29
C PRO A 212 -12.08 -10.82 -7.21
N ALA A 213 -12.39 -11.34 -6.02
CA ALA A 213 -12.83 -10.53 -4.89
C ALA A 213 -11.71 -9.60 -4.39
N VAL A 214 -10.47 -10.10 -4.28
CA VAL A 214 -9.32 -9.27 -3.88
C VAL A 214 -8.96 -8.28 -4.98
N ASN A 215 -9.06 -8.68 -6.24
CA ASN A 215 -8.83 -7.79 -7.37
C ASN A 215 -9.83 -6.64 -7.40
N MET A 216 -11.12 -6.95 -7.22
CA MET A 216 -12.19 -5.95 -7.14
C MET A 216 -12.13 -5.12 -5.87
N ALA A 217 -11.65 -5.65 -4.75
CA ALA A 217 -11.51 -4.88 -3.51
C ALA A 217 -10.24 -4.04 -3.50
N GLY A 218 -9.16 -4.48 -4.15
CA GLY A 218 -7.85 -3.80 -4.11
C GLY A 218 -7.49 -3.01 -5.36
N GLY A 219 -8.27 -3.13 -6.43
CA GLY A 219 -8.03 -2.41 -7.69
C GLY A 219 -7.01 -3.06 -8.59
N PHE A 220 -6.90 -4.38 -8.51
CA PHE A 220 -5.96 -5.14 -9.33
C PHE A 220 -6.61 -5.70 -10.60
N PRO A 221 -5.92 -5.68 -11.77
CA PRO A 221 -4.69 -4.93 -12.04
C PRO A 221 -4.94 -3.43 -11.97
N GLY A 222 -3.95 -2.66 -11.52
CA GLY A 222 -4.11 -1.21 -11.37
C GLY A 222 -2.87 -0.49 -10.85
N PRO A 223 -2.96 0.84 -10.72
CA PRO A 223 -1.84 1.65 -10.30
C PRO A 223 -1.53 1.46 -8.81
N GLY A 224 -0.24 1.52 -8.50
CA GLY A 224 0.29 1.65 -7.15
C GLY A 224 1.37 2.72 -7.12
N ALA A 225 1.55 3.33 -5.95
CA ALA A 225 2.62 4.29 -5.73
C ALA A 225 3.27 4.09 -4.36
N ILE A 226 4.53 4.49 -4.27
CA ILE A 226 5.30 4.45 -3.03
C ILE A 226 6.05 5.76 -2.82
N ARG A 227 6.10 6.17 -1.55
CA ARG A 227 6.98 7.22 -1.03
C ARG A 227 7.90 6.55 -0.01
N LEU A 228 9.20 6.62 -0.27
CA LEU A 228 10.23 6.02 0.58
C LEU A 228 11.15 7.12 1.09
N PRO A 229 10.92 7.63 2.31
CA PRO A 229 11.90 8.46 2.99
C PRO A 229 13.15 7.61 3.22
N THR A 230 14.28 8.08 2.73
CA THR A 230 15.57 7.40 2.94
C THR A 230 16.50 8.31 3.72
N ILE A 231 17.26 7.73 4.64
CA ILE A 231 18.40 8.39 5.27
C ILE A 231 19.63 7.85 4.52
N VAL A 232 20.17 8.69 3.65
CA VAL A 232 21.45 8.44 2.98
C VAL A 232 22.24 9.71 3.19
N CYS A 233 23.34 9.61 3.91
CA CYS A 233 24.20 10.74 4.21
C CYS A 233 25.64 10.40 3.87
N ILE A 234 26.32 11.36 3.25
CA ILE A 234 27.78 11.34 3.10
C ILE A 234 28.35 11.58 4.50
N ALA A 235 29.44 10.89 4.89
CA ALA A 235 29.92 10.86 6.28
C ALA A 235 30.03 12.23 6.98
N GLU A 236 30.34 13.31 6.25
CA GLU A 236 30.43 14.69 6.78
C GLU A 236 29.06 15.36 7.04
N HIS A 237 27.98 14.83 6.45
CA HIS A 237 26.61 15.35 6.54
C HIS A 237 25.67 14.40 7.31
N CYS A 238 26.19 13.31 7.87
CA CYS A 238 25.39 12.42 8.69
C CYS A 238 25.07 13.09 10.04
N PRO A 239 23.81 13.05 10.50
CA PRO A 239 23.51 13.41 11.88
C PRO A 239 24.29 12.47 12.80
N SER A 240 24.95 13.03 13.82
CA SER A 240 25.77 12.29 14.80
C SER A 240 24.95 11.37 15.73
N SER A 241 23.65 11.21 15.48
CA SER A 241 22.74 10.38 16.26
C SER A 241 21.62 9.85 15.35
N PRO A 242 21.25 8.56 15.45
CA PRO A 242 20.04 8.06 14.79
C PRO A 242 18.82 8.83 15.32
N PRO A 243 17.82 9.16 14.48
CA PRO A 243 16.61 9.81 14.96
C PRO A 243 15.95 8.90 16.01
N THR A 244 15.70 9.45 17.19
CA THR A 244 14.90 8.79 18.21
C THR A 244 13.53 8.49 17.62
N SER A 245 13.02 7.29 17.90
CA SER A 245 11.81 6.68 17.30
C SER A 245 10.48 7.45 17.51
N GLY A 246 10.50 8.74 17.85
CA GLY A 246 9.34 9.57 18.18
C GLY A 246 9.04 10.73 17.22
N SER A 247 9.90 11.01 16.23
CA SER A 247 9.69 12.10 15.27
C SER A 247 10.15 11.75 13.84
N GLY A 248 9.94 10.48 13.45
CA GLY A 248 10.30 10.00 12.11
C GLY A 248 9.41 10.58 11.00
N PRO A 249 9.91 10.64 9.75
CA PRO A 249 9.07 10.92 8.59
C PRO A 249 7.93 9.89 8.52
N ARG A 250 6.78 10.30 7.96
CA ARG A 250 5.63 9.42 7.72
C ARG A 250 6.10 8.06 7.21
N ALA A 251 5.60 6.99 7.83
CA ALA A 251 5.91 5.60 7.47
C ALA A 251 5.86 5.40 5.94
N SER A 252 6.72 4.54 5.40
CA SER A 252 6.65 4.10 4.01
C SER A 252 5.23 3.61 3.72
N GLN A 253 4.49 4.35 2.89
CA GLN A 253 3.11 4.01 2.54
C GLN A 253 3.08 3.54 1.09
N LEU A 254 2.71 2.27 0.92
CA LEU A 254 2.24 1.73 -0.35
C LEU A 254 0.73 1.96 -0.41
N HIS A 255 0.29 2.80 -1.35
CA HIS A 255 -1.14 3.03 -1.59
C HIS A 255 -1.57 2.30 -2.86
N VAL A 256 -2.72 1.64 -2.80
CA VAL A 256 -3.42 1.01 -3.94
C VAL A 256 -4.90 1.35 -3.78
N SER A 257 -5.57 1.82 -4.85
CA SER A 257 -6.97 2.26 -4.74
C SER A 257 -7.97 1.10 -4.92
N PRO A 258 -8.94 0.94 -4.00
CA PRO A 258 -9.98 -0.08 -4.08
C PRO A 258 -11.16 0.31 -5.01
N PRO A 259 -11.65 -0.58 -5.88
CA PRO A 259 -12.94 -0.44 -6.55
C PRO A 259 -14.14 -0.60 -5.59
N LEU A 260 -15.30 -0.09 -5.98
CA LEU A 260 -16.56 -0.36 -5.29
C LEU A 260 -16.97 -1.84 -5.45
N PRO A 261 -17.56 -2.47 -4.42
CA PRO A 261 -18.34 -3.68 -4.63
C PRO A 261 -19.54 -3.33 -5.51
N SER A 262 -19.79 -4.14 -6.54
CA SER A 262 -21.00 -4.02 -7.33
C SER A 262 -22.21 -4.18 -6.42
N VAL A 263 -22.97 -3.11 -6.20
CA VAL A 263 -24.29 -3.19 -5.56
C VAL A 263 -25.18 -3.96 -6.53
N GLY A 264 -25.35 -5.26 -6.26
CA GLY A 264 -26.38 -6.05 -6.90
C GLY A 264 -27.73 -5.49 -6.49
N VAL A 265 -28.32 -4.66 -7.36
CA VAL A 265 -29.76 -4.44 -7.36
C VAL A 265 -30.38 -5.71 -7.94
N GLY A 266 -30.59 -6.70 -7.09
CA GLY A 266 -31.44 -7.85 -7.37
C GLY A 266 -32.78 -7.63 -6.69
N GLY A 267 -33.84 -7.55 -7.49
CA GLY A 267 -35.23 -7.46 -7.01
C GLY A 267 -35.78 -8.78 -6.47
#